data_AF-A0A537ZTM6-F1
#
_entry.id   AF-A0A537ZTM6-F1
#
_cell.length_a   1.000
_cell.length_b   1.000
_cell.length_c   1.000
_cell.angle_alpha   90.00
_cell.angle_beta   90.00
_cell.angle_gamma   90.00
#
_symmetry.space_group_name_H-M   'P 1'
#
loop_
_entity.id
_entity.type
_entity.pdbx_description
1 polymer ?
#
loop_
_entity_poly.entity_id
_entity_poly.type
_entity_poly.pdbx_seq_one_letter_code
_entity_poly.pdbx_strand_id
1 'polypeptide(L)'
;MSVPEGLPRQRRGIAPQMLGRYPDWNVLEQSRHWDDKTREVVMKRVESPPHILFFTEDEAETLKAYCDTITYQYTEPRIPVLSFIDEKLLEGRLDGYQYEDMPDDRDAWRLVAAGLEYSARAEWAAESFARAPEALREDIVAAFADGLLRGGPWEQLNVKRAFKLTTKHICQAFYAHPWAWNEIGFGGPSYPRGYAAFGADHLLDRERWEPKEEFVLDPVQDTKARGID
;
A
#
# COMPACT_ATOMS: atom_id res chain seq x y z
N MET A 1 -1.04 2.22 -15.10
CA MET A 1 -2.48 2.60 -15.14
C MET A 1 -2.59 4.07 -14.76
N SER A 2 -3.55 4.86 -15.24
CA SER A 2 -3.75 6.26 -14.78
C SER A 2 -4.73 6.31 -13.60
N VAL A 3 -4.66 7.34 -12.74
CA VAL A 3 -5.71 7.65 -11.73
C VAL A 3 -7.07 7.56 -12.46
N PRO A 4 -8.08 6.88 -11.89
CA PRO A 4 -9.40 6.80 -12.50
C PRO A 4 -9.93 8.20 -12.84
N GLU A 5 -10.27 8.42 -14.10
CA GLU A 5 -10.83 9.69 -14.55
C GLU A 5 -12.12 9.96 -13.77
N GLY A 6 -12.21 11.15 -13.16
CA GLY A 6 -13.36 11.56 -12.34
C GLY A 6 -13.26 11.28 -10.84
N LEU A 7 -12.16 10.68 -10.34
CA LEU A 7 -11.96 10.54 -8.90
C LEU A 7 -11.85 11.94 -8.23
N PRO A 8 -12.72 12.28 -7.26
CA PRO A 8 -12.76 13.63 -6.71
C PRO A 8 -11.56 13.91 -5.81
N ARG A 9 -11.22 15.19 -5.70
CA ARG A 9 -10.23 15.65 -4.72
C ARG A 9 -10.81 15.55 -3.30
N GLN A 10 -10.00 15.07 -2.38
CA GLN A 10 -10.29 15.07 -0.95
C GLN A 10 -10.50 16.52 -0.46
N ARG A 11 -11.66 16.79 0.12
CA ARG A 11 -12.05 18.10 0.66
C ARG A 11 -11.90 18.17 2.18
N ARG A 12 -12.04 17.03 2.86
CA ARG A 12 -11.93 16.94 4.32
C ARG A 12 -10.86 15.91 4.73
N GLY A 13 -9.96 16.28 5.64
CA GLY A 13 -8.86 15.42 6.04
C GLY A 13 -7.82 15.23 4.93
N ILE A 14 -6.97 14.22 5.10
CA ILE A 14 -5.92 13.87 4.13
C ILE A 14 -6.16 12.44 3.65
N ALA A 15 -6.16 12.25 2.34
CA ALA A 15 -6.07 10.96 1.66
C ALA A 15 -4.78 10.96 0.81
N PRO A 16 -4.23 9.80 0.43
CA PRO A 16 -3.11 9.74 -0.50
C PRO A 16 -3.41 10.58 -1.74
N GLN A 17 -2.45 11.42 -2.14
CA GLN A 17 -2.55 12.30 -3.32
C GLN A 17 -3.71 13.32 -3.26
N MET A 18 -4.36 13.47 -2.09
CA MET A 18 -5.63 14.20 -1.94
C MET A 18 -6.71 13.71 -2.90
N LEU A 19 -6.77 12.41 -3.16
CA LEU A 19 -7.79 11.76 -3.98
C LEU A 19 -8.51 10.69 -3.17
N GLY A 20 -9.82 10.54 -3.37
CA GLY A 20 -10.59 9.54 -2.63
C GLY A 20 -12.04 9.44 -3.09
N ARG A 21 -12.67 8.29 -2.86
CA ARG A 21 -14.08 8.06 -3.20
C ARG A 21 -15.05 8.77 -2.25
N TYR A 22 -14.53 9.19 -1.10
CA TYR A 22 -15.26 9.82 0.01
C TYR A 22 -14.64 11.18 0.35
N PRO A 23 -14.75 12.18 -0.55
CA PRO A 23 -14.01 13.43 -0.45
C PRO A 23 -14.35 14.27 0.79
N ASP A 24 -15.52 14.08 1.39
CA ASP A 24 -15.94 14.80 2.61
C ASP A 24 -15.70 14.02 3.91
N TRP A 25 -15.07 12.84 3.84
CA TRP A 25 -14.79 11.99 5.00
C TRP A 25 -13.43 12.29 5.62
N ASN A 26 -13.39 12.40 6.96
CA ASN A 26 -12.14 12.44 7.71
C ASN A 26 -12.23 11.54 8.94
N VAL A 27 -11.65 10.35 8.83
CA VAL A 27 -11.67 9.32 9.87
C VAL A 27 -11.04 9.80 11.18
N LEU A 28 -10.07 10.71 11.14
CA LEU A 28 -9.40 11.22 12.35
C LEU A 28 -10.34 12.05 13.24
N GLU A 29 -11.43 12.59 12.69
CA GLU A 29 -12.46 13.25 13.50
C GLU A 29 -13.28 12.26 14.35
N GLN A 30 -13.23 10.97 14.01
CA GLN A 30 -13.82 9.90 14.81
C GLN A 30 -12.94 9.49 15.99
N SER A 31 -11.73 10.04 16.14
CA SER A 31 -10.74 9.62 17.15
C SER A 31 -11.25 9.64 18.59
N ARG A 32 -12.14 10.58 18.94
CA ARG A 32 -12.81 10.66 20.25
C ARG A 32 -13.73 9.47 20.55
N HIS A 33 -14.09 8.69 19.54
CA HIS A 33 -14.96 7.52 19.64
C HIS A 33 -14.17 6.21 19.73
N TRP A 34 -12.84 6.26 19.64
CA TRP A 34 -11.97 5.10 19.84
C TRP A 34 -11.52 5.03 21.30
N ASP A 35 -11.23 3.82 21.78
CA ASP A 35 -10.52 3.67 23.04
C ASP A 35 -9.14 4.35 23.01
N ASP A 36 -8.61 4.66 24.19
CA ASP A 36 -7.38 5.44 24.30
C ASP A 36 -6.17 4.75 23.66
N LYS A 37 -6.09 3.41 23.72
CA LYS A 37 -4.96 2.67 23.16
C LYS A 37 -5.00 2.69 21.64
N THR A 38 -6.16 2.42 21.06
CA THR A 38 -6.36 2.50 19.61
C THR A 38 -6.09 3.92 19.11
N ARG A 39 -6.59 4.94 19.81
CA ARG A 39 -6.34 6.34 19.49
C ARG A 39 -4.86 6.67 19.49
N GLU A 40 -4.13 6.29 20.54
CA GLU A 40 -2.69 6.48 20.65
C GLU A 40 -1.94 5.86 19.46
N VAL A 41 -2.24 4.59 19.13
CA VAL A 41 -1.56 3.87 18.04
C VAL A 41 -1.85 4.50 16.68
N VAL A 42 -3.10 4.88 16.40
CA VAL A 42 -3.49 5.48 15.12
C VAL A 42 -2.89 6.88 14.97
N MET A 43 -2.95 7.71 16.01
CA MET A 43 -2.39 9.07 15.96
C MET A 43 -0.87 9.04 15.79
N LYS A 44 -0.16 8.13 16.48
CA LYS A 44 1.30 7.96 16.32
C LYS A 44 1.72 7.71 14.88
N ARG A 45 0.93 6.93 14.11
CA ARG A 45 1.22 6.66 12.69
C ARG A 45 1.24 7.91 11.83
N VAL A 46 0.42 8.90 12.16
CA VAL A 46 0.27 10.15 11.41
C VAL A 46 1.29 11.19 11.89
N GLU A 47 1.44 11.32 13.20
CA GLU A 47 2.22 12.40 13.81
C GLU A 47 3.71 12.08 13.91
N SER A 48 4.08 10.80 13.92
CA SER A 48 5.46 10.34 14.13
C SER A 48 5.74 9.05 13.34
N PRO A 49 5.69 9.10 12.00
CA PRO A 49 6.06 7.96 11.17
C PRO A 49 7.51 7.54 11.45
N PRO A 50 7.80 6.22 11.49
CA PRO A 50 9.14 5.74 11.82
C PRO A 50 10.19 6.13 10.76
N HIS A 51 11.43 6.22 11.21
CA HIS A 51 12.59 6.39 10.33
C HIS A 51 13.01 5.03 9.75
N ILE A 52 13.65 5.06 8.58
CA ILE A 52 14.25 3.88 7.96
C ILE A 52 15.61 3.62 8.60
N LEU A 53 15.76 2.48 9.25
CA LEU A 53 16.92 2.08 10.04
C LEU A 53 17.42 0.66 9.70
N PHE A 54 16.57 -0.19 9.10
CA PHE A 54 16.95 -1.55 8.71
C PHE A 54 17.55 -1.63 7.31
N PHE A 55 16.97 -0.91 6.35
CA PHE A 55 17.50 -0.80 4.99
C PHE A 55 18.63 0.23 4.88
N THR A 56 19.57 -0.03 3.99
CA THR A 56 20.55 0.98 3.55
C THR A 56 19.89 2.10 2.74
N GLU A 57 20.59 3.20 2.51
CA GLU A 57 20.05 4.33 1.73
C GLU A 57 19.66 3.91 0.30
N ASP A 58 20.53 3.15 -0.37
CA ASP A 58 20.31 2.64 -1.73
C ASP A 58 19.10 1.68 -1.78
N GLU A 59 19.05 0.70 -0.86
CA GLU A 59 17.90 -0.22 -0.75
C GLU A 59 16.61 0.55 -0.49
N ALA A 60 16.67 1.57 0.37
CA ALA A 60 15.51 2.37 0.72
C ALA A 60 15.00 3.22 -0.46
N GLU A 61 15.88 3.72 -1.34
CA GLU A 61 15.48 4.45 -2.54
C GLU A 61 14.68 3.55 -3.49
N THR A 62 15.22 2.37 -3.81
CA THR A 62 14.55 1.36 -4.65
C THR A 62 13.22 0.92 -4.06
N LEU A 63 13.21 0.56 -2.77
CA LEU A 63 12.03 0.00 -2.12
C LEU A 63 10.95 1.05 -1.87
N LYS A 64 11.29 2.34 -1.69
CA LYS A 64 10.30 3.42 -1.67
C LYS A 64 9.59 3.50 -3.02
N ALA A 65 10.35 3.57 -4.11
CA ALA A 65 9.79 3.61 -5.44
C ALA A 65 8.91 2.38 -5.74
N TYR A 66 9.30 1.21 -5.26
CA TYR A 66 8.52 -0.03 -5.41
C TYR A 66 7.22 0.01 -4.60
N CYS A 67 7.28 0.42 -3.33
CA CYS A 67 6.08 0.58 -2.50
C CYS A 67 5.12 1.59 -3.11
N ASP A 68 5.63 2.72 -3.60
CA ASP A 68 4.85 3.76 -4.26
C ASP A 68 4.21 3.27 -5.56
N THR A 69 4.92 2.48 -6.37
CA THR A 69 4.34 1.85 -7.58
C THR A 69 3.24 0.85 -7.22
N ILE A 70 3.43 -0.01 -6.22
CA ILE A 70 2.40 -0.97 -5.79
C ILE A 70 1.16 -0.26 -5.22
N THR A 71 1.36 0.83 -4.48
CA THR A 71 0.28 1.58 -3.83
C THR A 71 -0.24 2.74 -4.66
N TYR A 72 0.25 2.87 -5.90
CA TYR A 72 -0.16 3.90 -6.84
C TYR A 72 0.02 5.34 -6.30
N GLN A 73 1.11 5.60 -5.56
CA GLN A 73 1.39 6.87 -4.90
C GLN A 73 2.44 7.68 -5.65
N TYR A 74 2.02 8.52 -6.60
CA TYR A 74 2.94 9.28 -7.47
C TYR A 74 3.09 10.75 -7.09
N THR A 75 2.16 11.29 -6.31
CA THR A 75 2.18 12.69 -5.87
C THR A 75 1.98 12.81 -4.37
N GLU A 76 2.42 13.92 -3.78
CA GLU A 76 2.18 14.18 -2.37
C GLU A 76 0.72 14.59 -2.12
N PRO A 77 0.15 14.30 -0.94
CA PRO A 77 0.77 13.60 0.20
C PRO A 77 0.77 12.07 0.03
N ARG A 78 1.86 11.41 0.45
CA ARG A 78 2.00 9.94 0.43
C ARG A 78 2.06 9.33 1.83
N ILE A 79 1.49 8.14 1.97
CA ILE A 79 1.71 7.26 3.13
C ILE A 79 3.14 6.71 3.03
N PRO A 80 3.98 6.87 4.07
CA PRO A 80 5.36 6.38 4.09
C PRO A 80 5.39 4.86 4.32
N VAL A 81 4.92 4.08 3.36
CA VAL A 81 4.72 2.63 3.49
C VAL A 81 6.01 1.91 3.87
N LEU A 82 7.13 2.24 3.20
CA LEU A 82 8.41 1.59 3.47
C LEU A 82 8.86 1.78 4.93
N SER A 83 8.62 2.95 5.53
CA SER A 83 9.00 3.20 6.93
C SER A 83 8.36 2.19 7.89
N PHE A 84 7.10 1.84 7.70
CA PHE A 84 6.42 0.86 8.55
C PHE A 84 6.88 -0.58 8.30
N ILE A 85 7.27 -0.90 7.07
CA ILE A 85 7.86 -2.20 6.72
C ILE A 85 9.26 -2.33 7.33
N ASP A 86 10.07 -1.27 7.23
CA ASP A 86 11.40 -1.19 7.81
C ASP A 86 11.37 -1.43 9.33
N GLU A 87 10.49 -0.72 10.05
CA GLU A 87 10.28 -0.93 11.50
C GLU A 87 9.86 -2.39 11.81
N LYS A 88 8.92 -2.97 11.04
CA LYS A 88 8.47 -4.36 11.20
C LYS A 88 9.65 -5.35 11.05
N LEU A 89 10.48 -5.16 10.03
CA LEU A 89 11.63 -6.03 9.75
C LEU A 89 12.76 -5.85 10.76
N LEU A 90 13.02 -4.61 11.19
CA LEU A 90 14.00 -4.29 12.23
C LEU A 90 13.65 -5.01 13.55
N GLU A 91 12.40 -4.87 14.00
CA GLU A 91 11.90 -5.45 15.25
C GLU A 91 11.68 -6.97 15.16
N GLY A 92 11.81 -7.56 13.98
CA GLY A 92 11.60 -9.00 13.78
C GLY A 92 10.16 -9.45 13.99
N ARG A 93 9.19 -8.56 13.79
CA ARG A 93 7.74 -8.87 13.82
C ARG A 93 7.32 -9.59 12.53
N LEU A 94 7.95 -10.72 12.24
CA LEU A 94 7.72 -11.53 11.05
C LEU A 94 6.45 -12.37 11.18
N ASP A 95 6.00 -12.95 10.08
CA ASP A 95 4.73 -13.67 10.01
C ASP A 95 4.73 -15.05 10.71
N GLY A 96 5.88 -15.49 11.23
CA GLY A 96 6.03 -16.72 12.02
C GLY A 96 6.03 -18.01 11.20
N TYR A 97 6.04 -17.91 9.86
CA TYR A 97 6.24 -19.04 8.94
C TYR A 97 7.13 -18.60 7.77
N GLN A 98 7.78 -19.57 7.12
CA GLN A 98 8.65 -19.35 5.96
C GLN A 98 8.37 -20.45 4.93
N TYR A 99 8.34 -20.10 3.65
CA TYR A 99 8.29 -21.12 2.59
C TYR A 99 9.64 -21.83 2.48
N GLU A 100 9.65 -23.14 2.25
CA GLU A 100 10.88 -23.94 2.16
C GLU A 100 11.88 -23.44 1.10
N ASP A 101 11.40 -22.88 -0.01
CA ASP A 101 12.20 -22.38 -1.14
C ASP A 101 12.43 -20.85 -1.11
N MET A 102 12.14 -20.21 0.03
CA MET A 102 12.34 -18.78 0.23
C MET A 102 13.35 -18.55 1.35
N PRO A 103 14.18 -17.51 1.27
CA PRO A 103 14.91 -17.01 2.44
C PRO A 103 13.95 -16.41 3.47
N ASP A 104 14.45 -16.02 4.64
CA ASP A 104 13.62 -15.30 5.61
C ASP A 104 13.21 -13.92 5.06
N ASP A 105 12.16 -13.34 5.62
CA ASP A 105 11.58 -12.09 5.13
C ASP A 105 12.61 -10.96 4.99
N ARG A 106 13.59 -10.84 5.90
CA ARG A 106 14.59 -9.75 5.87
C ARG A 106 15.47 -9.88 4.64
N ASP A 107 15.99 -11.07 4.40
CA ASP A 107 16.83 -11.38 3.25
C ASP A 107 16.02 -11.36 1.95
N ALA A 108 14.76 -11.81 1.98
CA ALA A 108 13.86 -11.69 0.84
C ALA A 108 13.66 -10.23 0.41
N TRP A 109 13.45 -9.31 1.34
CA TRP A 109 13.29 -7.88 1.03
C TRP A 109 14.56 -7.25 0.44
N ARG A 110 15.74 -7.61 0.95
CA ARG A 110 17.03 -7.16 0.37
C ARG A 110 17.26 -7.71 -1.04
N LEU A 111 16.95 -8.99 -1.26
CA LEU A 111 17.06 -9.60 -2.59
C LEU A 111 16.05 -9.00 -3.57
N VAL A 112 14.86 -8.61 -3.12
CA VAL A 112 13.90 -7.86 -3.96
C VAL A 112 14.45 -6.49 -4.34
N ALA A 113 15.03 -5.74 -3.40
CA ALA A 113 15.67 -4.45 -3.72
C ALA A 113 16.78 -4.62 -4.78
N ALA A 114 17.69 -5.56 -4.56
CA ALA A 114 18.77 -5.85 -5.50
C ALA A 114 18.24 -6.36 -6.86
N GLY A 115 17.19 -7.19 -6.84
CA GLY A 115 16.58 -7.75 -8.04
C GLY A 115 15.90 -6.68 -8.90
N LEU A 116 15.17 -5.74 -8.28
CA LEU A 116 14.51 -4.65 -8.99
C LEU A 116 15.54 -3.74 -9.67
N GLU A 117 16.63 -3.42 -8.96
CA GLU A 117 17.76 -2.67 -9.56
C GLU A 117 18.43 -3.45 -10.69
N TYR A 118 18.64 -4.75 -10.50
CA TYR A 118 19.21 -5.62 -11.53
C TYR A 118 18.35 -5.63 -12.80
N SER A 119 17.03 -5.89 -12.69
CA SER A 119 16.14 -5.94 -13.84
C SER A 119 16.01 -4.58 -14.52
N ALA A 120 15.90 -3.49 -13.75
CA ALA A 120 15.86 -2.14 -14.31
C ALA A 120 17.06 -1.84 -15.21
N ARG A 121 18.27 -2.23 -14.78
CA ARG A 121 19.51 -2.02 -15.54
C ARG A 121 19.69 -3.00 -16.69
N ALA A 122 19.52 -4.29 -16.41
CA ALA A 122 19.88 -5.36 -17.33
C ALA A 122 18.85 -5.57 -18.44
N GLU A 123 17.56 -5.46 -18.12
CA GLU A 123 16.47 -5.80 -19.04
C GLU A 123 15.82 -4.54 -19.64
N TRP A 124 15.72 -3.44 -18.87
CA TRP A 124 15.08 -2.19 -19.31
C TRP A 124 16.05 -1.04 -19.59
N ALA A 125 17.37 -1.24 -19.43
CA ALA A 125 18.41 -0.23 -19.68
C ALA A 125 18.20 1.11 -18.94
N ALA A 126 17.53 1.08 -17.77
CA ALA A 126 17.40 2.23 -16.89
C ALA A 126 18.65 2.39 -16.00
N GLU A 127 18.89 3.60 -15.50
CA GLU A 127 20.00 3.88 -14.56
C GLU A 127 19.78 3.19 -13.20
N SER A 128 18.56 3.28 -12.69
CA SER A 128 18.10 2.56 -11.51
C SER A 128 16.59 2.34 -11.58
N PHE A 129 16.08 1.41 -10.76
CA PHE A 129 14.63 1.22 -10.66
C PHE A 129 13.95 2.48 -10.11
N ALA A 130 14.51 3.08 -9.05
CA ALA A 130 13.91 4.24 -8.40
C ALA A 130 13.79 5.48 -9.31
N ARG A 131 14.76 5.67 -10.20
CA ARG A 131 14.84 6.83 -11.10
C ARG A 131 14.18 6.56 -12.46
N ALA A 132 13.72 5.35 -12.72
CA ALA A 132 13.04 5.01 -13.95
C ALA A 132 11.67 5.73 -14.08
N PRO A 133 11.22 6.02 -15.31
CA PRO A 133 9.88 6.53 -15.56
C PRO A 133 8.79 5.65 -14.92
N GLU A 134 7.69 6.25 -14.48
CA GLU A 134 6.58 5.52 -13.83
C GLU A 134 6.10 4.32 -14.63
N ALA A 135 5.86 4.49 -15.93
CA ALA A 135 5.43 3.41 -16.81
C ALA A 135 6.43 2.23 -16.83
N LEU A 136 7.73 2.52 -16.79
CA LEU A 136 8.77 1.49 -16.77
C LEU A 136 8.78 0.75 -15.41
N ARG A 137 8.62 1.48 -14.30
CA ARG A 137 8.46 0.84 -12.98
C ARG A 137 7.22 -0.04 -12.93
N GLU A 138 6.11 0.41 -13.51
CA GLU A 138 4.88 -0.39 -13.63
C GLU A 138 5.10 -1.67 -14.45
N ASP A 139 5.81 -1.58 -15.59
CA ASP A 139 6.14 -2.75 -16.43
C ASP A 139 7.00 -3.78 -15.67
N ILE A 140 8.03 -3.33 -14.95
CA ILE A 140 8.89 -4.21 -14.15
C ILE A 140 8.07 -4.86 -13.01
N VAL A 141 7.21 -4.08 -12.34
CA VAL A 141 6.35 -4.60 -11.27
C VAL A 141 5.32 -5.60 -11.80
N ALA A 142 4.78 -5.38 -13.00
CA ALA A 142 3.91 -6.35 -13.68
C ALA A 142 4.66 -7.65 -14.00
N ALA A 143 5.87 -7.56 -14.56
CA ALA A 143 6.72 -8.72 -14.79
C ALA A 143 7.09 -9.44 -13.48
N PHE A 144 7.26 -8.71 -12.38
CA PHE A 144 7.47 -9.30 -11.05
C PHE A 144 6.23 -10.06 -10.57
N ALA A 145 5.05 -9.46 -10.71
CA ALA A 145 3.76 -10.08 -10.36
C ALA A 145 3.51 -11.38 -11.13
N ASP A 146 3.83 -11.41 -12.42
CA ASP A 146 3.70 -12.58 -13.29
C ASP A 146 4.80 -13.64 -13.02
N GLY A 147 5.79 -13.29 -12.20
CA GLY A 147 6.93 -14.15 -11.89
C GLY A 147 7.82 -14.37 -13.10
N LEU A 148 8.03 -13.33 -13.91
CA LEU A 148 8.81 -13.36 -15.15
C LEU A 148 10.24 -12.85 -15.00
N LEU A 149 10.58 -12.14 -13.91
CA LEU A 149 11.95 -11.65 -13.66
C LEU A 149 12.94 -12.80 -13.47
N ARG A 150 14.15 -12.69 -14.04
CA ARG A 150 15.17 -13.75 -14.08
C ARG A 150 16.57 -13.20 -13.89
N GLY A 151 17.51 -14.09 -13.51
CA GLY A 151 18.93 -13.80 -13.42
C GLY A 151 19.33 -12.99 -12.18
N GLY A 152 20.63 -13.00 -11.88
CA GLY A 152 21.19 -12.23 -10.78
C GLY A 152 20.53 -12.58 -9.43
N PRO A 153 20.10 -11.58 -8.63
CA PRO A 153 19.43 -11.82 -7.35
C PRO A 153 18.19 -12.72 -7.44
N TRP A 154 17.46 -12.69 -8.56
CA TRP A 154 16.23 -13.48 -8.74
C TRP A 154 16.45 -14.99 -8.73
N GLU A 155 17.68 -15.47 -8.93
CA GLU A 155 18.03 -16.90 -8.83
C GLU A 155 18.03 -17.42 -7.38
N GLN A 156 18.06 -16.51 -6.41
CA GLN A 156 18.09 -16.82 -4.97
C GLN A 156 16.70 -16.82 -4.32
N LEU A 157 15.64 -16.57 -5.10
CA LEU A 157 14.29 -16.52 -4.56
C LEU A 157 13.25 -17.10 -5.52
N ASN A 158 12.19 -17.66 -4.95
CA ASN A 158 10.98 -17.90 -5.71
C ASN A 158 10.27 -16.56 -5.98
N VAL A 159 10.44 -16.03 -7.21
CA VAL A 159 9.92 -14.73 -7.65
C VAL A 159 8.42 -14.55 -7.37
N LYS A 160 7.59 -15.56 -7.66
CA LYS A 160 6.14 -15.47 -7.39
C LYS A 160 5.81 -15.40 -5.90
N ARG A 161 6.55 -16.12 -5.06
CA ARG A 161 6.36 -16.08 -3.60
C ARG A 161 6.88 -14.79 -3.00
N ALA A 162 8.00 -14.28 -3.51
CA ALA A 162 8.54 -12.98 -3.12
C ALA A 162 7.55 -11.85 -3.40
N PHE A 163 6.95 -11.79 -4.59
CA PHE A 163 5.94 -10.78 -4.91
C PHE A 163 4.73 -10.85 -3.95
N LYS A 164 4.25 -12.05 -3.62
CA LYS A 164 3.15 -12.24 -2.66
C LYS A 164 3.53 -11.76 -1.26
N LEU A 165 4.74 -12.08 -0.81
CA LEU A 165 5.27 -11.68 0.50
C LEU A 165 5.37 -10.15 0.61
N THR A 166 6.01 -9.50 -0.37
CA THR A 166 6.20 -8.05 -0.34
C THR A 166 4.88 -7.31 -0.47
N THR A 167 4.00 -7.75 -1.39
CA THR A 167 2.67 -7.14 -1.57
C THR A 167 1.83 -7.26 -0.32
N LYS A 168 1.86 -8.41 0.38
CA LYS A 168 1.18 -8.59 1.67
C LYS A 168 1.64 -7.54 2.69
N HIS A 169 2.96 -7.39 2.87
CA HIS A 169 3.52 -6.41 3.81
C HIS A 169 3.15 -4.97 3.42
N ILE A 170 3.21 -4.65 2.13
CA ILE A 170 2.83 -3.34 1.57
C ILE A 170 1.35 -3.04 1.86
N CYS A 171 0.44 -3.96 1.55
CA CYS A 171 -1.00 -3.77 1.81
C CYS A 171 -1.29 -3.63 3.31
N GLN A 172 -0.64 -4.43 4.16
CA GLN A 172 -0.78 -4.32 5.61
C GLN A 172 -0.34 -2.94 6.12
N ALA A 173 0.79 -2.44 5.66
CA ALA A 173 1.30 -1.12 6.06
C ALA A 173 0.42 0.02 5.53
N PHE A 174 0.02 -0.04 4.25
CA PHE A 174 -0.81 0.98 3.60
C PHE A 174 -2.20 1.09 4.24
N TYR A 175 -2.94 -0.02 4.33
CA TYR A 175 -4.30 -0.02 4.87
C TYR A 175 -4.36 0.07 6.40
N ALA A 176 -3.23 0.04 7.10
CA ALA A 176 -3.18 0.39 8.52
C ALA A 176 -3.09 1.92 8.75
N HIS A 177 -2.86 2.72 7.71
CA HIS A 177 -2.74 4.17 7.82
C HIS A 177 -4.10 4.86 7.65
N PRO A 178 -4.48 5.82 8.53
CA PRO A 178 -5.80 6.46 8.49
C PRO A 178 -6.05 7.29 7.22
N TRP A 179 -5.03 7.70 6.48
CA TRP A 179 -5.24 8.36 5.19
C TRP A 179 -5.84 7.41 4.14
N ALA A 180 -5.44 6.13 4.12
CA ALA A 180 -6.06 5.13 3.25
C ALA A 180 -7.52 4.88 3.64
N TRP A 181 -7.88 5.05 4.91
CA TRP A 181 -9.27 4.94 5.37
C TRP A 181 -10.15 6.07 4.84
N ASN A 182 -9.60 7.27 4.66
CA ASN A 182 -10.30 8.37 4.00
C ASN A 182 -10.57 8.06 2.53
N GLU A 183 -9.61 7.45 1.84
CA GLU A 183 -9.73 7.05 0.44
C GLU A 183 -10.87 6.04 0.21
N ILE A 184 -10.95 5.02 1.08
CA ILE A 184 -11.91 3.91 0.96
C ILE A 184 -13.20 4.10 1.78
N GLY A 185 -13.32 5.20 2.52
CA GLY A 185 -14.49 5.49 3.36
C GLY A 185 -14.60 4.62 4.61
N PHE A 186 -13.51 3.99 5.06
CA PHE A 186 -13.53 3.18 6.27
C PHE A 186 -13.79 4.05 7.49
N GLY A 187 -14.73 3.60 8.32
CA GLY A 187 -15.18 4.32 9.51
C GLY A 187 -14.15 4.37 10.65
N GLY A 188 -13.06 3.61 10.54
CA GLY A 188 -12.09 3.44 11.60
C GLY A 188 -12.48 2.34 12.59
N PRO A 189 -11.70 2.17 13.65
CA PRO A 189 -11.96 1.17 14.69
C PRO A 189 -13.32 1.35 15.35
N SER A 190 -14.02 0.24 15.59
CA SER A 190 -15.39 0.28 16.11
C SER A 190 -15.46 0.39 17.63
N TYR A 191 -14.47 -0.12 18.37
CA TYR A 191 -14.54 -0.13 19.82
C TYR A 191 -14.27 1.25 20.43
N PRO A 192 -15.04 1.69 21.45
CA PRO A 192 -16.15 1.00 22.10
C PRO A 192 -17.54 1.17 21.45
N ARG A 193 -17.68 2.04 20.45
CA ARG A 193 -18.97 2.42 19.85
C ARG A 193 -19.73 1.27 19.16
N GLY A 194 -19.01 0.32 18.56
CA GLY A 194 -19.53 -0.75 17.70
C GLY A 194 -19.94 -0.27 16.29
N TYR A 195 -20.12 -1.25 15.39
CA TYR A 195 -20.91 -1.10 14.16
C TYR A 195 -22.24 -1.85 14.40
N ALA A 196 -23.37 -1.16 14.20
CA ALA A 196 -24.73 -1.63 14.41
C ALA A 196 -25.51 -1.79 13.09
N ALA A 197 -25.14 -1.08 12.02
CA ALA A 197 -25.72 -1.22 10.69
C ALA A 197 -25.28 -2.52 10.03
N PHE A 198 -26.21 -3.20 9.33
CA PHE A 198 -25.95 -4.45 8.64
C PHE A 198 -25.28 -4.26 7.27
N GLY A 199 -25.18 -3.03 6.76
CA GLY A 199 -24.52 -2.72 5.49
C GLY A 199 -25.25 -3.26 4.26
N ALA A 200 -26.54 -3.56 4.37
CA ALA A 200 -27.34 -4.06 3.27
C ALA A 200 -27.77 -2.90 2.34
N ASP A 201 -27.18 -2.82 1.15
CA ASP A 201 -27.45 -1.75 0.16
C ASP A 201 -28.95 -1.59 -0.16
N HIS A 202 -29.70 -2.69 -0.21
CA HIS A 202 -31.14 -2.69 -0.48
C HIS A 202 -31.99 -2.18 0.69
N LEU A 203 -31.42 -2.10 1.89
CA LEU A 203 -32.06 -1.51 3.07
C LEU A 203 -31.59 -0.06 3.31
N LEU A 204 -30.64 0.45 2.51
CA LEU A 204 -29.94 1.71 2.74
C LEU A 204 -29.42 1.81 4.19
N ASP A 205 -29.07 0.67 4.77
CA ASP A 205 -28.70 0.55 6.18
C ASP A 205 -27.21 0.86 6.31
N ARG A 206 -26.92 2.06 6.80
CA ARG A 206 -25.58 2.58 7.03
C ARG A 206 -25.49 3.16 8.41
N GLU A 207 -24.28 3.18 8.94
CA GLU A 207 -24.04 3.92 10.16
C GLU A 207 -24.35 5.40 9.96
N ARG A 208 -24.95 6.06 10.97
CA ARG A 208 -25.29 7.51 10.90
C ARG A 208 -24.09 8.41 10.61
N TRP A 209 -22.89 7.87 10.79
CA TRP A 209 -21.62 8.55 10.71
C TRP A 209 -20.75 8.00 9.58
N GLU A 210 -21.18 6.95 8.88
CA GLU A 210 -20.49 6.42 7.71
C GLU A 210 -20.69 7.37 6.51
N PRO A 211 -19.64 7.65 5.74
CA PRO A 211 -19.73 8.59 4.64
C PRO A 211 -20.50 8.00 3.45
N LYS A 212 -21.02 8.88 2.60
CA LYS A 212 -21.61 8.50 1.32
C LYS A 212 -20.54 8.52 0.24
N GLU A 213 -20.48 7.45 -0.55
CA GLU A 213 -19.56 7.37 -1.70
C GLU A 213 -20.01 8.37 -2.78
N GLU A 214 -19.09 9.18 -3.29
CA GLU A 214 -19.35 10.14 -4.37
C GLU A 214 -18.95 9.57 -5.73
N PHE A 215 -17.87 8.78 -5.77
CA PHE A 215 -17.38 8.16 -6.99
C PHE A 215 -17.67 6.67 -7.01
N VAL A 216 -18.71 6.28 -7.74
CA VAL A 216 -19.13 4.88 -7.89
C VAL A 216 -18.69 4.37 -9.26
N LEU A 217 -17.53 3.73 -9.29
CA LEU A 217 -17.07 2.92 -10.41
C LEU A 217 -17.02 1.47 -9.94
N ASP A 218 -17.80 0.60 -10.57
CA ASP A 218 -17.76 -0.85 -10.33
C ASP A 218 -16.41 -1.38 -10.85
N PRO A 219 -15.51 -1.80 -9.96
CA PRO A 219 -14.17 -2.20 -10.36
C PRO A 219 -14.18 -3.47 -11.22
N VAL A 220 -15.15 -4.38 -11.03
CA VAL A 220 -15.25 -5.61 -11.82
C VAL A 220 -15.71 -5.30 -13.23
N GLN A 221 -16.71 -4.43 -13.37
CA GLN A 221 -17.18 -4.01 -14.69
C GLN A 221 -16.15 -3.15 -15.42
N ASP A 222 -15.50 -2.22 -14.73
CA ASP A 222 -14.46 -1.36 -15.31
C ASP A 222 -13.26 -2.18 -15.79
N THR A 223 -12.80 -3.14 -14.98
CA THR A 223 -11.70 -4.06 -15.34
C THR A 223 -12.02 -4.85 -16.61
N LYS A 224 -13.23 -5.44 -16.68
CA LYS A 224 -13.72 -6.13 -17.88
C LYS A 224 -13.83 -5.21 -19.08
N ALA A 225 -14.33 -3.98 -18.89
CA ALA A 225 -14.48 -3.01 -19.97
C ALA A 225 -13.12 -2.57 -20.55
N ARG A 226 -12.07 -2.57 -19.72
CA ARG A 226 -10.70 -2.24 -20.12
C ARG A 226 -9.89 -3.43 -20.65
N GLY A 227 -10.45 -4.65 -20.59
CA GLY A 227 -9.79 -5.86 -21.07
C GLY A 227 -8.55 -6.25 -20.26
N ILE A 228 -8.53 -5.93 -18.97
CA ILE A 228 -7.45 -6.26 -18.03
C ILE A 228 -7.92 -7.48 -17.23
N ASP A 229 -7.80 -8.69 -17.76
CA ASP A 229 -8.13 -9.94 -17.04
C ASP A 229 -6.87 -10.65 -16.51
#